data_AF-A0A8S0ZF87-F1
#
_entry.id   AF-A0A8S0ZF87-F1
#
_cell.length_a   1.000
_cell.length_b   1.000
_cell.length_c   1.000
_cell.angle_alpha   90.00
_cell.angle_beta   90.00
_cell.angle_gamma   90.00
#
_symmetry.space_group_name_H-M   'P 1'
#
loop_
_entity.id
_entity.type
_entity.pdbx_description
1 polymer ?
#
loop_
_entity_poly.entity_id
_entity_poly.type
_entity_poly.pdbx_seq_one_letter_code
_entity_poly.pdbx_strand_id
1 'polypeptide(L)'
;MNGHNNIHSQLTKSLERILEDAYLSGELKLSGRKLREFPKPVKYDLSDTVVADLSKNRFVELPDELTSYIYLEKLLLSQNIIRAVPNAVGGLTSLTYLDLR
;
A
#
# COMPACT_ATOMS: atom_id res chain seq x y z
N MET A 1 -27.03 16.74 7.77
CA MET A 1 -26.79 17.29 6.42
C MET A 1 -25.59 16.55 5.85
N ASN A 2 -25.87 15.77 4.82
CA ASN A 2 -25.05 14.68 4.34
C ASN A 2 -23.80 15.23 3.63
N GLY A 3 -22.63 14.97 4.21
CA GLY A 3 -21.36 15.22 3.56
C GLY A 3 -21.22 14.27 2.39
N HIS A 4 -21.51 14.76 1.19
CA HIS A 4 -21.25 14.02 -0.03
C HIS A 4 -19.77 13.70 -0.11
N ASN A 5 -19.51 12.39 -0.13
CA ASN A 5 -18.24 11.76 -0.38
C ASN A 5 -17.54 12.43 -1.57
N ASN A 6 -16.34 12.95 -1.32
CA ASN A 6 -15.42 13.40 -2.35
C ASN A 6 -14.82 12.15 -3.01
N ILE A 7 -15.40 11.71 -4.12
CA ILE A 7 -15.16 10.42 -4.80
C ILE A 7 -13.84 10.38 -5.60
N HIS A 8 -12.94 11.35 -5.44
CA HIS A 8 -11.55 11.20 -5.84
C HIS A 8 -10.67 11.62 -4.67
N SER A 9 -10.02 10.64 -4.03
CA SER A 9 -9.03 10.85 -2.99
C SER A 9 -7.99 11.85 -3.47
N GLN A 10 -8.13 13.12 -3.09
CA GLN A 10 -7.03 14.07 -3.19
C GLN A 10 -5.92 13.52 -2.29
N LEU A 11 -4.91 12.94 -2.92
CA LEU A 11 -3.67 12.59 -2.25
C LEU A 11 -3.16 13.89 -1.63
N THR A 12 -3.06 13.92 -0.30
CA THR A 12 -2.51 15.11 0.37
C THR A 12 -1.09 15.33 -0.14
N LYS A 13 -0.59 16.57 -0.14
CA LYS A 13 0.82 16.85 -0.50
C LYS A 13 1.82 15.96 0.24
N SER A 14 1.49 15.55 1.47
CA SER A 14 2.28 14.58 2.24
C SER A 14 2.34 13.20 1.59
N LEU A 15 1.26 12.75 0.96
CA LEU A 15 1.15 11.44 0.35
C LEU A 15 1.83 11.42 -1.02
N GLU A 16 1.66 12.48 -1.82
CA GLU A 16 2.43 12.67 -3.07
C GLU A 16 3.94 12.55 -2.85
N ARG A 17 4.46 13.23 -1.81
CA ARG A 17 5.88 13.15 -1.46
C ARG A 17 6.34 11.74 -1.10
N ILE A 18 5.49 10.95 -0.44
CA ILE A 18 5.84 9.56 -0.11
C ILE A 18 5.90 8.69 -1.35
N LEU A 19 4.97 8.89 -2.30
CA LEU A 19 4.98 8.13 -3.55
C LEU A 19 6.21 8.51 -4.38
N GLU A 20 6.61 9.79 -4.36
CA GLU A 20 7.87 10.24 -4.95
C GLU A 20 9.10 9.63 -4.27
N ASP A 21 9.16 9.66 -2.94
CA ASP A 21 10.26 9.06 -2.17
C ASP A 21 10.33 7.54 -2.41
N ALA A 22 9.18 6.86 -2.49
CA ALA A 22 9.09 5.44 -2.79
C ALA A 22 9.61 5.13 -4.21
N TYR A 23 9.22 5.92 -5.20
CA TYR A 23 9.71 5.81 -6.57
C TYR A 23 11.24 5.96 -6.68
N LEU A 24 11.85 6.78 -5.82
CA LEU A 24 13.29 7.00 -5.84
C LEU A 24 14.08 5.99 -4.99
N SER A 25 13.42 5.29 -4.05
CA SER A 25 14.11 4.44 -3.05
C SER A 25 13.74 2.96 -3.11
N GLY A 26 12.65 2.60 -3.77
CA GLY A 26 12.06 1.26 -3.69
C GLY A 26 11.41 0.95 -2.33
N GLU A 27 11.23 1.94 -1.45
CA GLU A 27 10.63 1.77 -0.12
C GLU A 27 9.32 2.57 0.02
N LEU A 28 8.17 1.90 0.01
CA LEU A 28 6.86 2.51 0.18
C LEU A 28 6.47 2.62 1.66
N LYS A 29 6.49 3.83 2.23
CA LYS A 29 6.24 4.09 3.67
C LYS A 29 4.89 4.75 3.94
N LEU A 30 3.84 3.94 4.08
CA LEU A 30 2.46 4.36 4.31
C LEU A 30 1.96 4.12 5.76
N SER A 31 2.84 3.78 6.69
CA SER A 31 2.45 3.45 8.06
C SER A 31 1.70 4.58 8.78
N GLY A 32 0.66 4.23 9.55
CA GLY A 32 0.02 5.15 10.50
C GLY A 32 -0.90 6.21 9.89
N ARG A 33 -1.42 5.98 8.67
CA ARG A 33 -2.14 7.01 7.89
C ARG A 33 -3.65 6.88 7.90
N LYS A 34 -4.20 5.93 8.68
CA LYS A 34 -5.65 5.64 8.76
C LYS A 34 -6.26 5.30 7.39
N LEU A 35 -5.43 4.81 6.45
CA LEU A 35 -5.85 4.46 5.10
C LEU A 35 -6.80 3.26 5.15
N ARG A 36 -7.87 3.33 4.36
CA ARG A 36 -8.79 2.20 4.13
C ARG A 36 -8.55 1.55 2.76
N GLU A 37 -8.03 2.33 1.83
CA GLU A 37 -7.78 1.95 0.44
C GLU A 37 -6.35 2.37 0.06
N PHE A 38 -5.77 1.63 -0.87
CA PHE A 38 -4.41 1.88 -1.32
C PHE A 38 -4.39 3.14 -2.18
N PRO A 39 -3.46 4.08 -1.95
CA PRO A 39 -3.35 5.26 -2.79
C PRO A 39 -2.85 4.84 -4.17
N LYS A 40 -3.72 4.90 -5.19
CA LYS A 40 -3.35 4.58 -6.57
C LYS A 40 -2.31 5.58 -7.07
N PRO A 41 -1.04 5.17 -7.26
CA PRO A 41 -0.02 6.09 -7.73
C PRO A 41 -0.21 6.26 -9.24
N VAL A 42 -0.89 7.34 -9.64
CA VAL A 42 -1.12 7.63 -11.07
C VAL A 42 0.12 8.25 -11.72
N LYS A 43 0.97 8.88 -10.91
CA LYS A 43 2.14 9.66 -11.36
C LYS A 43 3.47 8.90 -11.25
N TYR A 44 3.55 7.93 -10.35
CA TYR A 44 4.80 7.24 -10.00
C TYR A 44 4.61 5.75 -10.23
N ASP A 45 5.47 5.12 -11.03
CA ASP A 45 5.48 3.66 -11.19
C ASP A 45 6.27 3.06 -10.02
N LEU A 46 5.57 2.34 -9.13
CA LEU A 46 6.18 1.76 -7.93
C LEU A 46 6.45 0.26 -8.09
N SER A 47 6.45 -0.26 -9.32
CA SER A 47 6.62 -1.70 -9.60
C SER A 47 7.96 -2.27 -9.13
N ASP A 48 8.97 -1.44 -8.94
CA ASP A 48 10.30 -1.76 -8.40
C ASP A 48 10.39 -1.71 -6.86
N THR A 49 9.27 -1.48 -6.17
CA THR A 49 9.23 -1.46 -4.70
C THR A 49 9.70 -2.80 -4.12
N VAL A 50 10.71 -2.73 -3.25
CA VAL A 50 11.29 -3.89 -2.52
C VAL A 50 10.70 -4.01 -1.12
N VAL A 51 10.38 -2.89 -0.47
CA VAL A 51 9.82 -2.86 0.87
C VAL A 51 8.58 -2.00 0.90
N ALA A 52 7.46 -2.53 1.39
CA ALA A 52 6.23 -1.79 1.59
C ALA A 52 5.76 -1.89 3.05
N ASP A 53 5.70 -0.74 3.72
CA ASP A 53 5.16 -0.60 5.07
C ASP A 53 3.79 0.08 5.03
N LEU A 54 2.75 -0.73 5.17
CA LEU A 54 1.36 -0.32 5.27
C LEU A 54 0.80 -0.55 6.68
N SER A 55 1.66 -0.73 7.68
CA SER A 55 1.25 -1.00 9.06
C SER A 55 0.42 0.14 9.65
N LYS A 56 -0.33 -0.13 10.73
CA LYS A 56 -1.10 0.89 11.48
C LYS A 56 -2.10 1.65 10.59
N ASN A 57 -2.71 0.97 9.63
CA ASN A 57 -3.77 1.50 8.79
C ASN A 57 -5.11 0.82 9.13
N ARG A 58 -6.06 0.84 8.19
CA ARG A 58 -7.41 0.27 8.36
C ARG A 58 -7.80 -0.56 7.14
N PHE A 59 -6.81 -1.19 6.50
CA PHE A 59 -7.04 -2.10 5.37
C PHE A 59 -7.84 -3.33 5.84
N VAL A 60 -8.91 -3.64 5.12
CA VAL A 60 -9.77 -4.82 5.37
C VAL A 60 -9.29 -6.03 4.56
N GLU A 61 -8.58 -5.78 3.48
CA GLU A 61 -7.96 -6.77 2.60
C GLU A 61 -6.59 -6.25 2.14
N LEU A 62 -5.72 -7.16 1.71
CA LEU A 62 -4.48 -6.77 1.04
C LEU A 62 -4.84 -6.17 -0.34
N PRO A 63 -4.36 -4.95 -0.66
CA PRO A 63 -4.65 -4.30 -1.95
C PRO A 63 -4.10 -5.07 -3.15
N ASP A 64 -4.93 -5.29 -4.17
CA ASP A 64 -4.53 -5.97 -5.41
C ASP A 64 -3.37 -5.27 -6.11
N GLU A 65 -3.26 -3.94 -6.01
CA GLU A 65 -2.15 -3.18 -6.60
C GLU A 65 -0.79 -3.64 -6.07
N LEU A 66 -0.68 -3.99 -4.79
CA LEU A 66 0.57 -4.48 -4.21
C LEU A 66 0.97 -5.83 -4.80
N THR A 67 0.02 -6.63 -5.27
CA THR A 67 0.30 -7.95 -5.89
C THR A 67 1.00 -7.84 -7.25
N SER A 68 1.05 -6.63 -7.84
CA SER A 68 1.80 -6.35 -9.06
C SER A 68 3.28 -6.03 -8.80
N TYR A 69 3.69 -5.82 -7.55
CA TYR A 69 5.07 -5.46 -7.19
C TYR A 69 5.92 -6.72 -7.08
N ILE A 70 6.30 -7.29 -8.22
CA ILE A 70 6.99 -8.58 -8.30
C ILE A 70 8.35 -8.61 -7.58
N TYR A 71 8.96 -7.44 -7.34
CA TYR A 71 10.23 -7.28 -6.60
C TYR A 71 10.03 -7.08 -5.10
N LEU A 72 8.79 -7.08 -4.61
CA LEU A 72 8.49 -6.84 -3.20
C LEU A 72 9.02 -8.00 -2.34
N GLU A 73 10.00 -7.72 -1.50
CA GLU A 73 10.61 -8.69 -0.58
C GLU A 73 9.96 -8.66 0.80
N LYS A 74 9.55 -7.47 1.25
CA LYS A 74 9.00 -7.27 2.61
C LYS A 74 7.70 -6.47 2.56
N LEU A 75 6.64 -7.06 3.08
CA LEU A 75 5.33 -6.45 3.19
C LEU A 75 4.88 -6.41 4.67
N LEU A 76 4.82 -5.20 5.23
CA LEU A 76 4.38 -4.96 6.60
C LEU A 76 2.93 -4.46 6.58
N LEU A 77 2.02 -5.26 7.13
CA LEU A 77 0.59 -4.97 7.22
C LEU A 77 0.07 -5.08 8.65
N SER A 78 0.95 -5.16 9.66
CA SER A 78 0.52 -5.25 11.06
C SER A 78 -0.30 -4.04 11.51
N GLN A 79 -1.15 -4.23 12.51
CA GLN A 79 -2.08 -3.22 13.00
C GLN A 79 -3.03 -2.71 11.90
N ASN A 80 -3.46 -3.61 11.02
CA ASN A 80 -4.61 -3.42 10.13
C ASN A 80 -5.80 -4.29 10.60
N ILE A 81 -6.86 -4.36 9.79
CA ILE A 81 -8.05 -5.19 10.06
C ILE A 81 -8.26 -6.20 8.91
N ILE A 82 -7.15 -6.75 8.41
CA ILE A 82 -7.14 -7.64 7.24
C ILE A 82 -7.88 -8.93 7.57
N ARG A 83 -8.92 -9.22 6.78
CA ARG A 83 -9.73 -10.45 6.86
C ARG A 83 -9.49 -11.37 5.68
N ALA A 84 -8.99 -10.82 4.58
CA ALA A 84 -8.74 -11.54 3.34
C ALA A 84 -7.40 -11.12 2.72
N VAL A 85 -6.72 -12.11 2.15
CA VAL A 85 -5.54 -11.90 1.32
C VAL A 85 -5.94 -12.41 -0.08
N PRO A 86 -5.81 -11.60 -1.14
CA PRO A 86 -6.21 -12.01 -2.48
C PRO A 86 -5.29 -13.13 -2.98
N ASN A 87 -5.83 -14.05 -3.79
CA ASN A 87 -5.04 -15.14 -4.39
C ASN A 87 -3.86 -14.63 -5.22
N ALA A 88 -3.96 -13.41 -5.74
CA ALA A 88 -2.90 -12.73 -6.48
C ALA A 88 -1.62 -12.50 -5.65
N VAL A 89 -1.67 -12.59 -4.32
CA VAL A 89 -0.47 -12.58 -3.46
C VAL A 89 0.55 -13.66 -3.87
N GLY A 90 0.10 -14.78 -4.47
CA GLY A 90 0.98 -15.81 -5.00
C GLY A 90 1.86 -15.35 -6.17
N GLY A 91 1.55 -14.20 -6.79
CA GLY A 91 2.38 -13.55 -7.81
C GLY A 91 3.58 -12.78 -7.24
N LEU A 92 3.64 -12.57 -5.92
CA LEU A 92 4.77 -11.93 -5.24
C LEU A 92 5.91 -12.90 -5.04
N THR A 93 6.56 -13.29 -6.13
CA THR A 93 7.61 -14.33 -6.16
C THR A 93 8.86 -13.97 -5.35
N SER A 94 9.12 -12.67 -5.15
CA SER A 94 10.26 -12.19 -4.35
C SER A 94 9.94 -12.04 -2.85
N LEU A 95 8.67 -12.22 -2.44
CA LEU A 95 8.25 -11.93 -1.06
C LEU A 95 8.82 -12.96 -0.09
N THR A 96 9.67 -12.49 0.82
CA THR A 96 10.31 -13.31 1.85
C THR A 96 9.73 -13.05 3.24
N TYR A 97 9.07 -11.90 3.43
CA TYR A 97 8.50 -11.51 4.70
C TYR A 97 7.13 -10.85 4.53
N LEU A 98 6.11 -11.43 5.18
CA LEU A 98 4.75 -10.92 5.24
C LEU A 98 4.29 -10.85 6.69
N ASP A 99 4.01 -9.64 7.19
CA ASP A 99 3.51 -9.40 8.55
C ASP A 99 2.06 -8.94 8.54
N LEU A 100 1.15 -9.75 9.08
CA LEU A 100 -0.30 -9.49 9.15
C LEU A 100 -0.82 -9.28 10.58
N ARG A 101 0.07 -9.19 11.60
CA ARG A 101 -0.33 -9.23 13.02
C ARG A 101 -1.16 -8.06 13.52
#